data_AF-A0A959DYM5-F1
#
_entry.id   AF-A0A959DYM5-F1
#
_cell.length_a   1.000
_cell.length_b   1.000
_cell.length_c   1.000
_cell.angle_alpha   90.00
_cell.angle_beta   90.00
_cell.angle_gamma   90.00
#
_symmetry.space_group_name_H-M   'P 1'
#
loop_
_entity.id
_entity.type
_entity.pdbx_description
1 polymer ?
#
loop_
_entity_poly.entity_id
_entity_poly.type
_entity_poly.pdbx_seq_one_letter_code
_entity_poly.pdbx_strand_id
1 'polypeptide(L)' 'MRRDIFQAIADPTRRAILVLIAVQAMTPNAIAENFNSTRQAVSKHLRILTECELVK' A
#
# COMPACT_ATOMS: atom_id res chain seq x y z
N MET A 1 -7.30 -10.86 -15.24
CA MET A 1 -8.34 -9.93 -14.77
C MET A 1 -7.64 -8.83 -13.98
N ARG A 2 -7.73 -7.57 -14.40
CA ARG A 2 -7.16 -6.43 -13.67
C ARG A 2 -7.82 -6.37 -12.29
N ARG A 3 -7.05 -6.27 -11.20
CA ARG A 3 -7.64 -6.11 -9.87
C ARG A 3 -8.45 -4.82 -9.85
N ASP A 4 -9.64 -4.90 -9.27
CA ASP A 4 -10.55 -3.77 -9.20
C ASP A 4 -10.04 -2.71 -8.21
N ILE A 5 -10.07 -1.44 -8.62
CA ILE A 5 -9.54 -0.32 -7.84
C ILE A 5 -10.34 -0.09 -6.55
N PHE A 6 -11.66 -0.31 -6.59
CA PHE A 6 -12.52 -0.16 -5.42
C PHE A 6 -12.23 -1.26 -4.39
N GLN A 7 -11.99 -2.50 -4.83
CA GLN A 7 -11.50 -3.56 -3.96
C GLN A 7 -10.12 -3.26 -3.35
N ALA A 8 -9.23 -2.64 -4.12
CA ALA A 8 -7.93 -2.23 -3.59
C ALA A 8 -8.09 -1.17 -2.48
N ILE A 9 -8.87 -0.11 -2.69
CA ILE A 9 -9.01 0.94 -1.67
C ILE A 9 -9.98 0.58 -0.54
N ALA A 10 -10.74 -0.51 -0.64
CA ALA A 10 -11.64 -0.95 0.45
C ALA A 10 -10.88 -1.35 1.73
N ASP A 11 -9.62 -1.77 1.60
CA ASP A 11 -8.76 -2.15 2.73
C ASP A 11 -8.17 -0.92 3.44
N PRO A 12 -8.38 -0.78 4.77
CA PRO A 12 -7.92 0.39 5.51
C PRO A 12 -6.40 0.53 5.52
N THR A 13 -5.65 -0.58 5.54
CA THR A 13 -4.18 -0.55 5.50
C THR A 13 -3.69 -0.01 4.16
N ARG A 14 -4.31 -0.41 3.04
CA ARG A 14 -3.98 0.15 1.72
C ARG A 14 -4.27 1.63 1.62
N ARG A 15 -5.39 2.12 2.19
CA ARG A 15 -5.66 3.57 2.28
C ARG A 15 -4.62 4.30 3.12
N ALA A 16 -4.25 3.76 4.28
CA ALA A 16 -3.21 4.36 5.12
C ALA A 16 -1.85 4.43 4.41
N ILE A 17 -1.45 3.37 3.69
CA ILE A 17 -0.23 3.37 2.87
C ILE A 17 -0.27 4.48 1.82
N LEU A 18 -1.38 4.63 1.09
CA LEU A 18 -1.55 5.69 0.09
C LEU A 18 -1.42 7.09 0.70
N VAL A 19 -1.98 7.31 1.89
CA VAL A 19 -1.85 8.58 2.61
C VAL A 19 -0.39 8.86 2.97
N LEU A 20 0.33 7.89 3.53
CA LEU A 20 1.73 8.06 3.92
C LEU A 20 2.62 8.46 2.74
N ILE A 21 2.48 7.76 1.61
CA ILE A 21 3.31 8.02 0.42
C ILE A 21 2.88 9.28 -0.34
N ALA A 22 1.62 9.70 -0.21
CA ALA A 22 1.14 10.96 -0.78
C ALA A 22 1.74 12.18 -0.07
N VAL A 23 2.07 12.05 1.22
CA VAL A 23 2.75 13.10 1.99
C VAL A 23 4.24 13.15 1.65
N GLN A 24 4.90 12.00 1.57
CA GLN A 24 6.33 11.94 1.22
C GLN A 24 6.72 10.58 0.64
N ALA A 25 7.76 10.53 -0.20
CA ALA A 25 8.29 9.26 -0.68
C ALA A 25 8.88 8.43 0.48
N MET A 26 8.48 7.17 0.60
CA MET A 26 8.91 6.27 1.67
C MET A 26 9.33 4.91 1.12
N THR A 27 10.33 4.31 1.75
CA THR A 27 10.70 2.91 1.45
C THR A 27 9.70 1.95 2.10
N PRO A 28 9.53 0.71 1.59
CA PRO A 28 8.66 -0.28 2.22
C PRO A 28 8.99 -0.56 3.70
N ASN A 29 10.26 -0.41 4.11
CA ASN A 29 10.66 -0.58 5.51
C ASN A 29 10.12 0.56 6.39
N ALA A 30 10.30 1.80 5.95
CA ALA A 30 9.79 2.98 6.65
C ALA A 30 8.25 2.97 6.71
N ILE A 31 7.57 2.48 5.67
CA ILE A 31 6.12 2.29 5.70
C ILE A 31 5.74 1.27 6.78
N ALA A 32 6.44 0.14 6.87
CA ALA A 32 6.15 -0.90 7.87
C ALA A 32 6.31 -0.42 9.32
N GLU A 33 7.22 0.51 9.59
CA GLU A 33 7.37 1.14 10.91
C GLU A 33 6.11 1.90 11.39
N ASN A 34 5.20 2.26 10.47
CA ASN A 34 3.92 2.91 10.79
C ASN A 34 2.79 1.91 11.10
N PHE A 35 3.06 0.60 11.06
CA PHE A 35 2.08 -0.44 11.29
C PHE A 35 2.60 -1.49 12.29
N ASN A 36 1.69 -2.10 13.04
CA ASN A 36 1.99 -3.33 13.79
C ASN A 36 2.02 -4.55 12.85
N SER A 37 2.84 -4.49 11.80
CA SER A 37 2.89 -5.48 10.73
C SER A 37 4.31 -5.70 10.23
N THR A 38 4.51 -6.75 9.44
CA THR A 38 5.83 -7.05 8.86
C THR A 38 6.04 -6.29 7.57
N ARG A 39 7.31 -6.06 7.21
CA ARG A 39 7.68 -5.53 5.89
C ARG A 39 7.08 -6.36 4.75
N GLN A 40 7.01 -7.68 4.89
CA GLN A 40 6.44 -8.59 3.89
C GLN A 40 4.94 -8.35 3.70
N ALA A 41 4.19 -8.10 4.78
CA ALA A 41 2.78 -7.75 4.70
C ALA A 41 2.58 -6.42 3.96
N VAL A 42 3.38 -5.39 4.28
CA VAL A 42 3.36 -4.11 3.56
C VAL A 42 3.70 -4.28 2.08
N SER A 43 4.72 -5.06 1.74
CA SER A 43 5.07 -5.35 0.34
C SER A 43 3.91 -6.02 -0.42
N LYS A 44 3.13 -6.89 0.24
CA LYS A 44 1.93 -7.48 -0.37
C LYS A 44 0.87 -6.42 -0.66
N HIS A 45 0.65 -5.48 0.25
CA HIS A 45 -0.27 -4.36 0.02
C HIS A 45 0.19 -3.46 -1.13
N LEU A 46 1.49 -3.11 -1.17
CA LEU A 46 2.08 -2.32 -2.26
C LEU A 46 1.92 -3.01 -3.60
N ARG A 47 2.17 -4.33 -3.68
CA ARG A 47 1.96 -5.11 -4.91
C ARG A 47 0.52 -5.00 -5.44
N ILE A 48 -0.48 -5.10 -4.55
CA ILE A 48 -1.89 -4.95 -4.95
C ILE A 48 -2.15 -3.53 -5.48
N LEU A 49 -1.61 -2.51 -4.82
CA LEU A 49 -1.75 -1.12 -5.26
C LEU A 49 -1.09 -0.90 -6.63
N THR A 50 0.10 -1.48 -6.87
CA THR A 50 0.79 -1.44 -8.17
C THR A 50 -0.01 -2.17 -9.27
N GLU A 51 -0.55 -3.36 -8.97
CA GLU A 51 -1.40 -4.12 -9.91
C GLU A 51 -2.69 -3.36 -10.28
N CYS A 52 -3.11 -2.39 -9.45
CA CYS A 52 -4.23 -1.49 -9.72
C CYS A 52 -3.80 -0.13 -10.30
N GLU A 53 -2.51 0.06 -10.59
CA GLU A 53 -1.91 1.31 -11.09
C GLU A 53 -2.04 2.52 -10.15
N LEU A 54 -2.21 2.28 -8.84
CA LEU A 54 -2.31 3.34 -7.82
C LEU A 54 -0.94 3.88 -7.37
N VAL A 55 0.12 3.08 -7.53
CA VAL A 55 1.51 3.41 -7.13
C VAL A 55 2.48 2.82 -8.15
N LYS A 56 3.66 3.44 -8.31
CA LYS A 56 4.73 3.00 -9.23
C LYS A 56 6.08 2.95 -8.51
#